data_AF-A0A0F6TDE1-F1
#
_entry.id   AF-A0A0F6TDE1-F1
#
_cell.length_a   1.000
_cell.length_b   1.000
_cell.length_c   1.000
_cell.angle_alpha   90.00
_cell.angle_beta   90.00
_cell.angle_gamma   90.00
#
_symmetry.space_group_name_H-M   'P 1'
#
loop_
_entity.id
_entity.type
_entity.pdbx_description
1 polymer ?
#
loop_
_entity_poly.entity_id
_entity_poly.type
_entity_poly.pdbx_seq_one_letter_code
_entity_poly.pdbx_strand_id
1 'polypeptide(L)'
;MLTDFEVYQRIDQMLPPEVDRDNGEHDAGHGEYESAIASLLTDAFLAGKLPQEVIDYAASEYEHGVVAVTLEYVACQTNQSAA
;
A
#
# COMPACT_ATOMS: atom_id res chain seq x y z
N MET A 1 6.10 -1.79 17.11
CA MET A 1 5.32 -2.03 15.90
C MET A 1 3.93 -1.55 16.17
N LEU A 2 3.41 -0.76 15.24
CA LEU A 2 2.00 -0.42 15.20
C LEU A 2 1.20 -1.68 14.85
N THR A 3 -0.09 -1.66 15.12
CA THR A 3 -1.02 -2.68 14.60
C THR A 3 -1.27 -2.45 13.11
N ASP A 4 -1.66 -3.49 12.37
CA ASP A 4 -1.97 -3.35 10.93
C ASP A 4 -3.08 -2.31 10.69
N PHE A 5 -4.04 -2.20 11.60
CA PHE A 5 -5.05 -1.14 11.56
C PHE A 5 -4.43 0.27 11.64
N GLU A 6 -3.51 0.51 12.57
CA GLU A 6 -2.83 1.80 12.72
C GLU A 6 -1.96 2.12 11.51
N VAL A 7 -1.30 1.11 10.93
CA VAL A 7 -0.52 1.27 9.70
C VAL A 7 -1.43 1.58 8.50
N TYR A 8 -2.56 0.88 8.37
CA TYR A 8 -3.58 1.15 7.36
C TYR A 8 -4.07 2.60 7.42
N GLN A 9 -4.48 3.08 8.61
CA GLN A 9 -4.92 4.46 8.79
C GLN A 9 -3.83 5.47 8.44
N ARG A 10 -2.58 5.15 8.76
CA ARG A 10 -1.45 6.02 8.46
C ARG A 10 -1.19 6.12 6.96
N ILE A 11 -1.22 4.98 6.26
CA ILE A 11 -1.02 4.91 4.81
C ILE A 11 -2.16 5.64 4.09
N ASP A 12 -3.42 5.42 4.46
CA ASP A 12 -4.57 6.10 3.86
C ASP A 12 -4.45 7.64 3.95
N GLN A 13 -3.99 8.16 5.09
CA GLN A 13 -3.76 9.59 5.29
C GLN A 13 -2.61 10.17 4.46
N MET A 14 -1.64 9.36 4.07
CA MET A 14 -0.50 9.77 3.24
C MET A 14 -0.84 9.76 1.75
N LEU A 15 -1.90 9.05 1.35
CA LEU A 15 -2.29 8.93 -0.05
C LEU A 15 -3.05 10.17 -0.53
N PRO A 16 -2.83 10.60 -1.79
CA PRO A 16 -3.62 11.66 -2.40
C PRO A 16 -5.13 11.33 -2.39
N PRO A 17 -6.01 12.33 -2.28
CA PRO A 17 -7.46 12.12 -2.27
C PRO A 17 -7.97 11.48 -3.58
N GLU A 18 -7.21 11.56 -4.69
CA GLU A 18 -7.57 10.97 -5.97
C GLU A 18 -7.34 9.46 -6.07
N VAL A 19 -6.65 8.84 -5.10
CA VAL A 19 -6.47 7.39 -5.05
C VAL A 19 -7.79 6.71 -4.69
N ASP A 20 -8.15 5.66 -5.41
CA ASP A 20 -9.32 4.86 -5.07
C ASP A 20 -9.09 4.08 -3.77
N ARG A 21 -10.10 4.06 -2.90
CA ARG A 21 -10.07 3.43 -1.57
C ARG A 21 -11.03 2.26 -1.46
N ASP A 22 -11.87 2.02 -2.48
CA ASP A 22 -12.96 1.04 -2.41
C ASP A 22 -12.46 -0.37 -2.02
N ASN A 23 -11.35 -0.82 -2.62
CA ASN A 23 -10.77 -2.14 -2.29
C ASN A 23 -10.18 -2.17 -0.87
N GLY A 24 -9.44 -1.13 -0.50
CA GLY A 24 -8.86 -1.01 0.84
C GLY A 24 -9.93 -0.93 1.94
N GLU A 25 -11.00 -0.17 1.72
CA GLU A 25 -12.14 -0.07 2.64
C GLU A 25 -12.93 -1.37 2.74
N HIS A 26 -13.07 -2.11 1.63
CA HIS A 26 -13.68 -3.43 1.62
C HIS A 26 -12.93 -4.41 2.53
N ASP A 27 -11.62 -4.55 2.34
CA ASP A 27 -10.78 -5.46 3.12
C ASP A 27 -10.73 -5.04 4.61
N ALA A 28 -10.60 -3.73 4.88
CA ALA A 28 -10.62 -3.18 6.24
C ALA A 28 -11.97 -3.44 6.93
N GLY A 29 -13.08 -3.38 6.19
CA GLY A 29 -14.42 -3.72 6.68
C GLY A 29 -14.57 -5.18 7.11
N HIS A 30 -13.70 -6.07 6.62
CA HIS A 30 -13.59 -7.46 7.04
C HIS A 30 -12.51 -7.71 8.11
N GLY A 31 -11.79 -6.66 8.53
CA GLY A 31 -10.69 -6.75 9.50
C GLY A 31 -9.38 -7.27 8.91
N GLU A 32 -9.27 -7.33 7.58
CA GLU A 32 -8.09 -7.82 6.86
C GLU A 32 -7.15 -6.64 6.53
N TYR A 33 -6.61 -5.99 7.56
CA TYR A 33 -5.87 -4.74 7.38
C TYR A 33 -4.58 -4.86 6.57
N GLU A 34 -3.89 -6.00 6.64
CA GLU A 34 -2.72 -6.24 5.81
C GLU A 34 -3.10 -6.31 4.31
N SER A 35 -4.22 -6.98 3.99
CA SER A 35 -4.81 -6.98 2.63
C SER A 35 -5.26 -5.57 2.23
N ALA A 36 -5.90 -4.83 3.13
CA ALA A 36 -6.35 -3.46 2.88
C ALA A 36 -5.20 -2.53 2.51
N ILE A 37 -4.05 -2.66 3.20
CA ILE A 37 -2.84 -1.91 2.87
C ILE A 37 -2.33 -2.31 1.47
N ALA A 38 -2.25 -3.60 1.17
CA ALA A 38 -1.83 -4.08 -0.15
C ALA A 38 -2.75 -3.56 -1.28
N SER A 39 -4.06 -3.50 -1.04
CA SER A 39 -5.05 -2.91 -1.94
C SER A 39 -4.79 -1.41 -2.15
N LEU A 40 -4.62 -0.62 -1.08
CA LEU A 40 -4.28 0.80 -1.17
C LEU A 40 -2.98 1.08 -1.94
N LEU A 41 -1.93 0.28 -1.70
CA LEU A 41 -0.66 0.42 -2.41
C LEU A 41 -0.82 0.10 -3.89
N THR A 42 -1.58 -0.94 -4.23
CA THR A 42 -1.87 -1.34 -5.62
C THR A 42 -2.65 -0.26 -6.35
N ASP A 43 -3.73 0.24 -5.75
CA ASP A 43 -4.60 1.25 -6.37
C ASP A 43 -3.86 2.58 -6.56
N ALA A 44 -3.05 2.99 -5.57
CA ALA A 44 -2.19 4.15 -5.69
C ALA A 44 -1.14 3.98 -6.81
N PHE A 45 -0.54 2.79 -6.94
CA PHE A 45 0.45 2.49 -7.97
C PHE A 45 -0.17 2.52 -9.37
N LEU A 46 -1.30 1.85 -9.56
CA LEU A 46 -2.01 1.80 -10.84
C LEU A 46 -2.52 3.18 -11.29
N ALA A 47 -2.86 4.04 -10.34
CA ALA A 47 -3.19 5.45 -10.61
C ALA A 47 -1.97 6.32 -10.96
N GLY A 48 -0.74 5.81 -10.80
CA GLY A 48 0.48 6.61 -10.93
C GLY A 48 0.62 7.67 -9.84
N LYS A 49 0.04 7.42 -8.66
CA LYS A 49 -0.09 8.35 -7.54
C LYS A 49 0.53 7.85 -6.25
N LEU A 50 1.22 6.70 -6.26
CA LEU A 50 1.89 6.14 -5.10
C LEU A 50 3.13 6.98 -4.73
N PRO A 51 3.12 7.72 -3.60
CA PRO A 51 4.27 8.51 -3.18
C PRO A 51 5.40 7.61 -2.68
N GLN A 52 6.66 7.99 -2.92
CA GLN A 52 7.81 7.24 -2.42
C GLN A 52 7.81 7.13 -0.89
N GLU A 53 7.38 8.18 -0.18
CA GLU A 53 7.29 8.16 1.29
C GLU A 53 6.32 7.10 1.83
N VAL A 54 5.28 6.74 1.06
CA VAL A 54 4.35 5.65 1.42
C VAL A 54 5.03 4.29 1.24
N ILE A 55 5.81 4.12 0.18
CA ILE A 55 6.60 2.91 -0.07
C ILE A 55 7.61 2.70 1.06
N ASP A 56 8.38 3.74 1.38
CA ASP A 56 9.42 3.69 2.42
C ASP A 56 8.82 3.38 3.79
N TYR A 57 7.66 3.98 4.10
CA TYR A 57 6.95 3.72 5.34
C TYR A 57 6.43 2.27 5.41
N ALA A 58 5.73 1.79 4.38
CA ALA A 58 5.21 0.43 4.34
C ALA A 58 6.35 -0.62 4.42
N ALA A 59 7.47 -0.39 3.73
CA ALA A 59 8.63 -1.28 3.78
C ALA A 59 9.30 -1.31 5.16
N SER A 60 9.14 -0.26 5.98
CA SER A 60 9.66 -0.23 7.35
C SER A 60 8.80 -1.01 8.36
N GLU A 61 7.51 -1.21 8.05
CA GLU A 61 6.58 -1.94 8.91
C GLU A 61 6.41 -3.41 8.47
N TYR A 62 6.61 -3.73 7.18
CA TYR A 62 6.39 -5.08 6.62
C TYR A 62 7.64 -5.65 5.95
N GLU A 63 8.28 -6.61 6.61
CA GLU A 63 9.36 -7.42 6.02
C GLU A 63 8.82 -8.62 5.21
N HIS A 64 7.63 -9.10 5.56
CA HIS A 64 6.99 -10.29 4.98
C HIS A 64 5.48 -10.05 4.78
N GLY A 65 4.81 -11.03 4.19
CA GLY A 65 3.35 -11.02 4.02
C GLY A 65 2.89 -10.37 2.72
N VAL A 66 1.58 -10.11 2.61
CA VAL A 66 0.98 -9.62 1.37
C VAL A 66 1.46 -8.21 1.02
N VAL A 67 1.69 -7.36 2.03
CA VAL A 67 2.24 -6.02 1.80
C VAL A 67 3.66 -6.08 1.23
N ALA A 68 4.53 -6.94 1.78
CA ALA A 68 5.88 -7.10 1.27
C ALA A 68 5.90 -7.59 -0.18
N VAL A 69 5.03 -8.56 -0.53
CA VAL A 69 4.87 -9.05 -1.91
C VAL A 69 4.40 -7.92 -2.84
N THR A 70 3.46 -7.08 -2.40
CA THR A 70 3.00 -5.93 -3.18
C THR A 70 4.12 -4.90 -3.40
N LEU A 71 4.95 -4.63 -2.39
CA LEU A 71 6.10 -3.72 -2.51
C LEU A 71 7.14 -4.26 -3.51
N GLU A 72 7.42 -5.56 -3.48
CA GLU A 72 8.30 -6.21 -4.47
C GLU A 72 7.75 -6.08 -5.89
N TYR A 73 6.43 -6.25 -6.07
CA TYR A 73 5.77 -6.04 -7.36
C TYR A 73 5.93 -4.61 -7.86
N VAL A 74 5.64 -3.61 -7.01
CA VAL A 74 5.81 -2.18 -7.34
C VAL A 74 7.25 -1.86 -7.76
N ALA A 75 8.23 -2.36 -7.02
CA ALA A 75 9.65 -2.18 -7.33
C ALA A 75 10.03 -2.81 -8.69
N CYS A 76 9.52 -4.02 -8.96
CA CYS A 76 9.79 -4.73 -10.21
C CYS A 76 9.22 -4.00 -11.43
N GLN A 77 8.01 -3.47 -11.34
CA GLN A 77 7.38 -2.71 -12.43
C GLN A 77 8.05 -1.35 -12.70
N THR A 78 8.47 -0.68 -11.63
CA THR A 78 9.17 0.61 -11.74
C THR A 78 10.53 0.45 -12.46
N ASN A 79 11.27 -0.61 -12.14
CA ASN A 79 12.56 -0.90 -12.78
C ASN A 79 12.42 -1.30 -14.26
N GLN A 80 11.33 -1.96 -14.64
CA GLN A 80 11.07 -2.31 -16.05
C GLN A 80 10.68 -1.10 -16.90
N SER A 81 10.04 -0.10 -16.29
CA SER A 81 9.60 1.12 -16.99
C SER A 81 10.75 2.12 -17.24
N ALA A 82 11.89 1.95 -16.58
CA ALA A 82 13.07 2.81 -16.70
C ALA A 82 14.10 2.30 -17.75
N ALA A 83 13.86 1.14 -18.35
CA ALA A 83 14.73 0.49 -19.35
C ALA A 83 14.23 0.71 -20.78
#